data_AF-A0A9D0L6V1-F1
#
_entry.id   AF-A0A9D0L6V1-F1
#
_cell.length_a   1.000
_cell.length_b   1.000
_cell.length_c   1.000
_cell.angle_alpha   90.00
_cell.angle_beta   90.00
_cell.angle_gamma   90.00
#
_symmetry.space_group_name_H-M   'P 1'
#
loop_
_entity.id
_entity.type
_entity.pdbx_description
1 polymer ?
#
loop_
_entity_poly.entity_id
_entity_poly.type
_entity_poly.pdbx_seq_one_letter_code
_entity_poly.pdbx_strand_id
1 'polypeptide(L)'
;VSLTVNRLHGPAAAAAGGRFEVMVVPHTLAQTTLANVRPGQRLNVEVDVLARYAARLMEAAGLVPSAAETTPATDDRMMDALQRGGYL
;
A
#
# COMPACT_ATOMS: atom_id res chain seq x y z
N VAL A 1 0.71 7.89 17.97
CA VAL A 1 1.81 6.89 18.08
C VAL A 1 1.98 6.23 16.73
N SER A 2 3.21 6.01 16.27
CA SER A 2 3.49 5.17 15.09
C SER A 2 3.81 3.75 15.57
N LEU A 3 3.31 2.74 14.86
CA LEU A 3 3.51 1.33 15.18
C LEU A 3 4.13 0.63 13.98
N THR A 4 5.03 -0.31 14.25
CA THR A 4 5.65 -1.13 13.21
C THR A 4 4.77 -2.35 12.92
N VAL A 5 4.50 -2.60 11.65
CA VAL A 5 3.82 -3.83 11.21
C VAL A 5 4.80 -4.99 11.30
N ASN A 6 4.42 -6.03 12.02
CA ASN A 6 5.25 -7.23 12.18
C ASN A 6 4.97 -8.26 11.08
N ARG A 7 3.72 -8.34 10.61
CA ARG A 7 3.31 -9.31 9.60
C ARG A 7 2.12 -8.80 8.79
N LEU A 8 2.12 -9.15 7.50
CA LEU A 8 1.00 -8.98 6.59
C LEU A 8 0.41 -10.35 6.24
N HIS A 9 -0.91 -10.41 6.11
CA HIS A 9 -1.65 -11.62 5.73
C HIS A 9 -2.54 -11.32 4.52
N GLY A 10 -2.59 -12.30 3.60
CA GLY A 10 -3.35 -12.19 2.36
C GLY A 10 -2.50 -11.73 1.18
N PRO A 11 -3.09 -11.70 -0.04
CA PRO A 11 -2.38 -11.25 -1.24
C PRO A 11 -2.02 -9.76 -1.13
N ALA A 12 -0.81 -9.42 -1.58
CA ALA A 12 -0.30 -8.04 -1.58
C ALA A 12 -1.03 -7.10 -2.56
N ALA A 13 -1.85 -7.64 -3.46
CA ALA A 13 -2.58 -6.87 -4.47
C ALA A 13 -3.84 -6.23 -3.87
N ALA A 14 -4.05 -4.96 -4.23
CA ALA A 14 -4.85 -3.93 -3.56
C ALA A 14 -6.38 -4.17 -3.42
N ALA A 15 -6.92 -5.37 -3.67
CA ALA A 15 -8.36 -5.58 -3.68
C ALA A 15 -8.80 -6.57 -2.58
N ALA A 16 -9.38 -5.99 -1.52
CA ALA A 16 -10.20 -6.59 -0.48
C ALA A 16 -9.50 -7.37 0.66
N GLY A 17 -9.41 -6.72 1.83
CA GLY A 17 -9.39 -7.44 3.13
C GLY A 17 -8.03 -7.87 3.67
N GLY A 18 -6.96 -7.10 3.40
CA GLY A 18 -5.66 -7.33 4.02
C GLY A 18 -5.73 -7.26 5.55
N ARG A 19 -5.07 -8.20 6.22
CA ARG A 19 -4.89 -8.19 7.68
C ARG A 19 -3.43 -8.01 8.01
N PHE A 20 -3.15 -7.35 9.12
CA PHE A 20 -1.78 -7.16 9.61
C PHE A 20 -1.71 -7.32 11.12
N GLU A 21 -0.53 -7.67 11.61
CA GLU A 21 -0.22 -7.83 13.04
C GLU A 21 0.74 -6.72 13.49
N VAL A 22 0.53 -6.22 14.71
CA VAL A 22 1.42 -5.28 15.40
C VAL A 22 1.71 -5.78 16.81
N MET A 23 2.93 -5.56 17.28
CA MET A 23 3.35 -5.80 18.65
C MET A 23 3.29 -4.47 19.41
N VAL A 24 2.61 -4.46 20.56
CA VAL A 24 2.45 -3.27 21.39
C VAL A 24 3.13 -3.51 22.74
N VAL A 25 4.08 -2.64 23.09
CA VAL A 25 4.78 -2.72 24.39
C VAL A 25 3.89 -2.17 25.53
N PRO A 26 4.13 -2.57 26.80
CA PRO A 26 3.27 -2.18 27.93
C PRO A 26 3.06 -0.68 28.08
N HIS A 27 4.11 0.13 27.86
CA HIS A 27 3.99 1.59 27.98
C HIS A 27 3.01 2.18 26.95
N THR A 28 3.08 1.74 25.68
CA THR A 28 2.13 2.19 24.65
C THR A 28 0.71 1.74 24.95
N LEU A 29 0.53 0.52 25.45
CA LEU A 29 -0.78 0.02 25.84
C LEU A 29 -1.36 0.86 26.99
N ALA A 30 -0.55 1.24 27.97
CA ALA A 30 -0.95 2.02 29.14
C ALA A 30 -1.17 3.53 28.85
N GLN A 31 -0.55 4.06 27.80
CA GLN A 31 -0.60 5.50 27.46
C GLN A 31 -1.46 5.80 26.23
N THR A 32 -2.20 4.81 25.71
CA THR A 32 -3.10 5.00 24.57
C THR A 32 -4.43 4.28 24.79
N THR A 33 -5.39 4.49 23.89
CA THR A 33 -6.70 3.83 23.95
C THR A 33 -6.67 2.36 23.50
N LEU A 34 -5.50 1.85 23.06
CA LEU A 34 -5.36 0.51 22.49
C LEU A 34 -5.70 -0.61 23.49
N ALA A 35 -5.54 -0.37 24.80
CA ALA A 35 -5.91 -1.33 25.84
C ALA A 35 -7.40 -1.69 25.85
N ASN A 36 -8.26 -0.81 25.32
CA ASN A 36 -9.71 -0.96 25.35
C ASN A 36 -10.30 -1.45 24.03
N VAL A 37 -9.46 -1.68 23.02
CA VAL A 37 -9.92 -2.11 21.69
C VAL A 37 -10.43 -3.55 21.74
N ARG A 38 -11.58 -3.78 21.12
CA ARG A 38 -12.20 -5.11 21.04
C ARG A 38 -12.26 -5.63 19.59
N PRO A 39 -12.28 -6.96 19.38
CA PRO A 39 -12.49 -7.52 18.05
C PRO A 39 -13.74 -6.96 17.37
N GLY A 40 -13.62 -6.60 16.08
CA GLY A 40 -14.69 -5.98 15.29
C GLY A 40 -14.80 -4.46 15.45
N GLN A 41 -14.10 -3.84 16.41
CA GLN A 41 -14.05 -2.39 16.53
C GLN A 41 -13.26 -1.78 15.37
N ARG A 42 -13.81 -0.70 14.80
CA ARG A 42 -13.11 0.08 13.77
C ARG A 42 -12.03 0.95 14.41
N LEU A 43 -10.87 1.00 13.76
CA LEU A 43 -9.77 1.87 14.12
C LEU A 43 -9.38 2.72 12.92
N ASN A 44 -8.85 3.91 13.20
CA ASN A 44 -8.26 4.75 12.18
C ASN A 44 -6.87 4.19 11.85
N VAL A 45 -6.61 3.97 10.56
CA VAL A 45 -5.31 3.55 10.04
C VAL A 45 -4.84 4.63 9.09
N GLU A 46 -3.66 5.18 9.37
CA GLU A 46 -3.04 6.22 8.56
C GLU A 46 -1.72 5.70 7.97
N VAL A 47 -1.45 6.09 6.73
CA VAL A 47 -0.19 5.77 6.05
C VAL A 47 0.88 6.76 6.48
N ASP A 48 2.07 6.24 6.80
CA ASP A 48 3.23 7.08 7.10
C ASP A 48 3.53 8.02 5.92
N VAL A 49 3.75 9.30 6.23
CA VAL A 49 4.07 10.32 5.23
C VAL A 49 5.30 9.93 4.41
N LEU A 50 6.33 9.36 5.05
CA LEU A 50 7.53 8.88 4.37
C LEU A 50 7.21 7.71 3.44
N ALA A 51 6.36 6.78 3.85
CA ALA A 51 5.94 5.66 3.01
C ALA A 51 5.20 6.15 1.75
N ARG A 52 4.38 7.20 1.88
CA ARG A 52 3.70 7.85 0.75
C ARG A 52 4.69 8.46 -0.25
N TYR A 53 5.71 9.15 0.24
CA TYR A 53 6.74 9.73 -0.64
C TYR A 53 7.62 8.64 -1.26
N ALA A 54 7.99 7.61 -0.51
CA ALA A 54 8.73 6.46 -1.02
C ALA A 54 7.96 5.75 -2.15
N ALA A 55 6.66 5.51 -1.97
CA ALA A 55 5.82 4.94 -3.02
C ALA A 55 5.85 5.78 -4.30
N ARG A 56 5.70 7.11 -4.19
CA ARG A 56 5.80 8.02 -5.34
C ARG A 56 7.15 7.99 -6.03
N LEU A 57 8.24 7.91 -5.27
CA LEU A 57 9.60 7.79 -5.84
C LEU A 57 9.77 6.46 -6.56
N MET A 58 9.24 5.37 -6.00
CA MET A 58 9.29 4.03 -6.62
C MET A 58 8.43 3.96 -7.89
N GLU A 59 7.26 4.60 -7.90
CA GLU A 59 6.44 4.75 -9.10
C GLU A 59 7.18 5.54 -10.19
N ALA A 60 7.78 6.70 -9.84
CA ALA A 60 8.56 7.50 -10.78
C ALA A 60 9.79 6.77 -11.32
N ALA A 61 10.36 5.84 -10.53
CA ALA A 61 11.46 4.98 -10.94
C ALA A 61 11.01 3.72 -11.71
N GLY A 62 9.70 3.51 -11.91
CA GLY A 62 9.15 2.32 -12.59
C GLY A 62 9.29 1.02 -11.79
N LEU A 63 9.55 1.10 -10.49
CA LEU A 63 9.75 -0.06 -9.61
C LEU A 63 8.44 -0.63 -9.05
N VAL A 64 7.39 0.19 -9.05
CA VAL A 64 6.04 -0.20 -8.60
C VAL A 64 5.04 0.30 -9.64
N PRO A 65 4.05 -0.51 -10.06
CA PRO A 65 3.01 -0.07 -10.97
C PRO A 65 2.29 1.14 -10.40
N SER A 66 2.01 2.14 -11.23
CA SER A 66 1.20 3.27 -10.79
C SER A 66 -0.22 2.77 -10.46
N ALA A 67 -0.76 3.18 -9.32
CA ALA A 67 -2.13 2.84 -8.91
C ALA A 67 -3.20 3.25 -9.97
N ALA A 68 -2.84 4.12 -10.92
CA ALA A 68 -3.69 4.52 -12.05
C ALA A 68 -3.84 3.47 -13.17
N GLU A 69 -3.09 2.36 -13.17
CA GLU A 69 -3.07 1.39 -14.28
C GLU A 69 -4.12 0.27 -14.18
N THR A 70 -5.07 0.34 -13.25
CA THR A 70 -6.18 -0.64 -13.21
C THR A 70 -7.33 -0.19 -14.11
N THR A 71 -7.15 -0.24 -15.42
CA THR A 71 -8.26 -0.32 -16.40
C THR A 71 -7.88 -1.32 -17.48
N PRO A 72 -8.68 -2.38 -17.71
CA PRO A 72 -8.44 -3.29 -18.83
C PRO A 72 -9.07 -2.71 -20.10
N ALA A 73 -8.27 -2.07 -20.95
CA ALA A 73 -8.51 -1.88 -22.40
C ALA A 73 -7.30 -1.15 -23.01
N THR A 74 -6.35 -1.83 -23.65
CA THR A 74 -6.33 -2.27 -25.07
C THR A 74 -5.43 -1.37 -25.92
N ASP A 75 -4.34 -1.99 -26.39
CA ASP A 75 -3.52 -1.81 -27.59
C ASP A 75 -2.95 -0.45 -28.03
N ASP A 76 -3.58 0.70 -27.84
CA ASP A 76 -3.20 1.87 -28.67
C ASP A 76 -1.86 2.49 -28.25
N ARG A 77 -1.56 2.57 -26.95
CA ARG A 77 -0.30 3.17 -26.46
C ARG A 77 0.91 2.26 -26.69
N MET A 78 0.69 0.94 -26.70
CA MET A 78 1.75 -0.04 -26.92
C MET A 78 2.12 -0.11 -28.40
N MET A 79 1.13 -0.09 -29.30
CA MET A 79 1.37 -0.03 -30.75
C MET A 79 2.06 1.26 -31.18
N ASP A 80 1.69 2.39 -30.58
CA ASP A 80 2.27 3.70 -30.84
C ASP A 80 3.72 3.82 -30.31
N ALA A 81 4.07 3.12 -29.23
CA ALA A 81 5.45 3.00 -28.75
C ALA A 81 6.32 2.14 -29.68
N LEU A 82 5.77 1.08 -30.28
CA LEU A 82 6.47 0.22 -31.24
C LEU A 82 6.78 0.95 -32.56
N GLN A 83 5.82 1.75 -33.08
CA GLN A 83 6.02 2.56 -34.29
C GLN A 83 7.09 3.65 -34.09
N ARG A 84 7.07 4.38 -32.97
CA ARG A 84 8.11 5.38 -32.67
C ARG A 84 9.50 4.79 -32.49
N GLY A 85 9.57 3.56 -31.98
CA GLY A 85 10.81 2.82 -31.82
C GLY A 85 11.36 2.22 -33.13
N GLY A 86 10.60 2.30 -34.23
CA GLY A 86 11.00 1.78 -35.54
C GLY A 86 10.94 0.25 -35.66
N TYR A 87 10.16 -0.42 -34.80
CA TYR A 87 9.97 -1.87 -34.81
C TYR A 87 8.77 -2.31 -35.67
N LEU A 88 8.01 -1.35 -36.21
CA LEU A 88 6.90 -1.48 -37.15
C LEU A 88 7.00 -0.41 -38.23
#